data_AF-A0A2V8ZEV4-F1
#
_entry.id   AF-A0A2V8ZEV4-F1
#
_cell.length_a   1.000
_cell.length_b   1.000
_cell.length_c   1.000
_cell.angle_alpha   90.00
_cell.angle_beta   90.00
_cell.angle_gamma   90.00
#
_symmetry.space_group_name_H-M   'P 1'
#
loop_
_entity.id
_entity.type
_entity.pdbx_description
1 polymer ?
#
loop_
_entity_poly.entity_id
_entity_poly.type
_entity_poly.pdbx_seq_one_letter_code
_entity_poly.pdbx_strand_id
1 'polypeptide(L)'
;MFWLKAGGGTFGGFVRLLLRNPANLKVEVWKMRSILVVLLSVVGVVLVAEWNIAAAQRTTEDTSGGLTGRWTVKADFYGTPLYFHLELKDEGGKLTGKLGGYKLEGRATGNAVHFVAKGEDGGTEECTATVKDGTISGTIVRKDADDPEHPSTHLFTATLAPARRGGAPQRHEFTPTKFYRQFSALNEPVLRVAPG
;
A
#
# COMPACT_ATOMS: atom_id res chain seq x y z
N MET A 1 35.01 61.82 2.85
CA MET A 1 34.95 63.01 3.72
C MET A 1 33.52 63.56 3.66
N PHE A 2 32.89 63.68 4.82
CA PHE A 2 31.54 64.23 5.10
C PHE A 2 30.27 63.44 4.73
N TRP A 3 29.40 63.40 5.74
CA TRP A 3 28.09 62.76 5.92
C TRP A 3 26.92 63.52 5.25
N LEU A 4 25.74 62.87 5.11
CA LEU A 4 24.50 63.12 5.93
C LEU A 4 23.17 62.97 5.12
N LYS A 5 22.38 61.92 5.47
CA LYS A 5 20.92 61.85 5.78
C LYS A 5 19.86 62.68 4.98
N ALA A 6 18.78 62.01 4.54
CA ALA A 6 17.35 62.19 4.95
C ALA A 6 16.26 62.16 3.84
N GLY A 7 15.14 61.48 4.14
CA GLY A 7 13.75 61.69 3.63
C GLY A 7 13.43 61.15 2.22
N GLY A 8 12.39 60.37 1.92
CA GLY A 8 11.05 60.21 2.51
C GLY A 8 9.99 60.85 1.60
N GLY A 9 9.18 60.05 0.89
CA GLY A 9 7.98 60.56 0.18
C GLY A 9 7.55 59.81 -1.09
N THR A 10 6.48 59.04 -0.97
CA THR A 10 5.69 58.34 -2.01
C THR A 10 4.75 59.28 -2.77
N PHE A 11 4.45 58.98 -4.04
CA PHE A 11 3.13 58.91 -4.71
C PHE A 11 3.20 59.27 -6.21
N GLY A 12 2.42 58.57 -7.04
CA GLY A 12 2.01 59.07 -8.35
C GLY A 12 1.83 58.01 -9.43
N GLY A 13 0.67 57.35 -9.45
CA GLY A 13 0.23 56.56 -10.59
C GLY A 13 -0.62 57.36 -11.58
N PHE A 14 -0.86 56.70 -12.72
CA PHE A 14 -1.95 56.87 -13.70
C PHE A 14 -1.82 57.84 -14.90
N VAL A 15 -1.65 57.19 -16.06
CA VAL A 15 -2.47 57.24 -17.30
C VAL A 15 -2.38 58.46 -18.23
N ARG A 16 -2.11 58.16 -19.50
CA ARG A 16 -2.58 58.96 -20.64
C ARG A 16 -2.98 58.07 -21.82
N LEU A 17 -4.26 58.15 -22.20
CA LEU A 17 -4.90 57.53 -23.35
C LEU A 17 -5.06 58.59 -24.46
N LEU A 18 -4.62 58.34 -25.69
CA LEU A 18 -5.13 59.04 -26.88
C LEU A 18 -5.03 58.16 -28.16
N LEU A 19 -6.21 57.68 -28.60
CA LEU A 19 -6.77 57.59 -29.96
C LEU A 19 -5.87 57.29 -31.18
N ARG A 20 -6.18 56.20 -31.93
CA ARG A 20 -5.93 56.11 -33.40
C ARG A 20 -6.78 55.05 -34.15
N ASN A 21 -7.63 55.57 -35.05
CA ASN A 21 -7.97 55.17 -36.43
C ASN A 21 -8.26 53.69 -36.84
N PRO A 22 -9.43 53.38 -37.48
CA PRO A 22 -9.87 52.02 -37.80
C PRO A 22 -9.56 51.63 -39.27
N ALA A 23 -8.40 51.02 -39.54
CA ALA A 23 -8.09 50.50 -40.89
C ALA A 23 -7.10 49.33 -40.91
N ASN A 24 -6.89 48.64 -39.78
CA ASN A 24 -6.07 47.42 -39.70
C ASN A 24 -6.85 46.20 -39.19
N LEU A 25 -8.17 46.21 -39.40
CA LEU A 25 -9.03 45.05 -39.28
C LEU A 25 -8.90 44.22 -40.58
N LYS A 26 -7.99 43.23 -40.64
CA LYS A 26 -8.17 41.99 -41.44
C LYS A 26 -6.97 41.05 -41.51
N VAL A 27 -5.76 41.43 -41.10
CA VAL A 27 -4.56 40.57 -41.31
C VAL A 27 -4.05 39.91 -40.02
N GLU A 28 -4.45 40.37 -38.84
CA GLU A 28 -4.06 39.83 -37.52
C GLU A 28 -5.10 38.85 -36.92
N VAL A 29 -6.01 38.31 -37.74
CA VAL A 29 -7.10 37.43 -37.27
C VAL A 29 -6.72 35.94 -37.31
N TRP A 30 -5.62 35.56 -37.97
CA TRP A 30 -5.24 34.15 -38.12
C TRP A 30 -4.21 33.67 -37.09
N LYS A 31 -3.41 34.55 -36.48
CA LYS A 31 -2.35 34.15 -35.52
C LYS A 31 -2.71 34.28 -34.03
N MET A 32 -3.83 34.93 -33.70
CA MET A 32 -4.31 35.08 -32.32
C MET A 32 -5.61 34.33 -32.03
N ARG A 33 -5.93 33.30 -32.83
CA ARG A 33 -7.00 32.32 -32.52
C ARG A 33 -6.46 31.01 -31.94
N SER A 34 -5.14 30.89 -31.80
CA SER A 34 -4.48 29.66 -31.32
C SER A 34 -3.90 29.73 -29.90
N ILE A 35 -4.01 30.87 -29.21
CA ILE A 35 -3.39 31.05 -27.87
C ILE A 35 -4.42 31.44 -26.78
N LEU A 36 -5.67 31.78 -27.13
CA LEU A 36 -6.67 32.25 -26.15
C LEU A 36 -7.81 31.26 -25.84
N VAL A 37 -7.77 30.02 -26.36
CA VAL A 37 -8.76 28.97 -26.05
C VAL A 37 -8.24 27.96 -25.01
N VAL A 38 -6.97 28.05 -24.61
CA VAL A 38 -6.36 27.16 -23.60
C VAL A 38 -6.55 27.68 -22.16
N LEU A 39 -7.09 28.88 -21.97
CA LEU A 39 -7.17 29.56 -20.65
C LEU A 39 -8.59 29.70 -20.06
N LEU A 40 -9.58 28.96 -20.59
CA LEU A 40 -10.97 28.97 -20.12
C LEU A 40 -11.59 27.56 -20.00
N SER A 41 -10.83 26.64 -19.39
CA SER A 41 -11.32 25.33 -18.96
C SER A 41 -11.04 25.10 -17.47
N VAL A 42 -11.45 26.08 -16.66
CA VAL A 42 -11.74 25.83 -15.25
C VAL A 42 -13.27 25.80 -15.12
N VAL A 43 -13.73 24.86 -14.30
CA VAL A 43 -15.10 24.62 -13.82
C VAL A 43 -15.90 23.59 -14.62
N GLY A 44 -15.87 22.34 -14.12
CA GLY A 44 -17.01 21.43 -14.19
C GLY A 44 -16.73 20.06 -14.78
N VAL A 45 -16.02 19.19 -14.07
CA VAL A 45 -16.48 17.84 -13.66
C VAL A 45 -15.44 17.27 -12.70
N VAL A 46 -15.92 16.92 -11.52
CA VAL A 46 -15.24 16.23 -10.42
C VAL A 46 -14.88 14.80 -10.84
N LEU A 47 -13.64 14.37 -10.64
CA LEU A 47 -13.32 13.11 -9.93
C LEU A 47 -11.85 13.11 -9.53
N VAL A 48 -11.68 12.99 -8.21
CA VAL A 48 -10.49 13.21 -7.42
C VAL A 48 -9.59 11.98 -7.46
N ALA A 49 -8.31 12.15 -7.74
CA ALA A 49 -7.25 11.29 -7.21
C ALA A 49 -5.93 12.06 -7.24
N GLU A 50 -5.89 13.20 -6.57
CA GLU A 50 -4.64 13.89 -6.28
C GLU A 50 -3.90 13.10 -5.19
N TRP A 51 -2.76 12.53 -5.57
CA TRP A 51 -1.84 11.85 -4.67
C TRP A 51 -1.21 12.91 -3.76
N ASN A 52 -1.86 13.22 -2.65
CA ASN A 52 -1.27 14.03 -1.60
C ASN A 52 -0.13 13.25 -0.95
N ILE A 53 1.12 13.57 -1.32
CA ILE A 53 2.27 13.31 -0.46
C ILE A 53 2.23 14.36 0.66
N ALA A 54 1.34 14.15 1.62
CA ALA A 54 1.49 14.73 2.94
C ALA A 54 2.36 13.76 3.73
N ALA A 55 3.63 14.13 3.97
CA ALA A 55 4.44 13.48 4.98
C ALA A 55 3.78 13.75 6.35
N ALA A 56 2.87 12.85 6.75
CA ALA A 56 2.31 12.85 8.08
C ALA A 56 3.44 12.54 9.06
N GLN A 57 3.76 13.52 9.91
CA GLN A 57 4.50 13.29 11.14
C GLN A 57 3.75 12.24 11.94
N ARG A 58 4.35 11.05 12.08
CA ARG A 58 3.80 9.96 12.88
C ARG A 58 3.79 10.42 14.33
N THR A 59 2.61 10.73 14.86
CA THR A 59 2.40 10.69 16.30
C THR A 59 2.60 9.24 16.71
N THR A 60 3.66 8.99 17.46
CA THR A 60 4.08 7.68 17.95
C THR A 60 3.11 7.22 19.04
N GLU A 61 1.93 6.76 18.67
CA GLU A 61 1.07 5.98 19.54
C GLU A 61 0.61 4.72 18.79
N ASP A 62 1.29 3.63 19.16
CA ASP A 62 0.98 2.22 18.90
C ASP A 62 1.10 1.64 17.47
N THR A 63 2.33 1.59 16.95
CA THR A 63 2.92 0.38 16.32
C THR A 63 4.45 0.53 16.40
N SER A 64 5.01 0.44 17.61
CA SER A 64 6.47 0.43 17.81
C SER A 64 7.01 -0.96 17.45
N GLY A 65 7.03 -1.23 16.15
CA GLY A 65 7.54 -2.47 15.55
C GLY A 65 6.86 -2.59 14.20
N GLY A 66 7.47 -2.01 13.15
CA GLY A 66 6.92 -2.09 11.79
C GLY A 66 6.59 -3.52 11.37
N LEU A 67 5.90 -3.70 10.25
CA LEU A 67 5.36 -5.02 9.85
C LEU A 67 6.41 -6.07 9.48
N THR A 68 7.69 -5.73 9.62
CA THR A 68 8.82 -6.62 9.37
C THR A 68 8.74 -7.87 10.23
N GLY A 69 8.72 -9.04 9.59
CA GLY A 69 8.71 -10.31 10.28
C GLY A 69 8.21 -11.46 9.42
N ARG A 70 8.24 -12.65 10.03
CA ARG A 70 7.57 -13.83 9.49
C ARG A 70 6.25 -14.00 10.19
N TRP A 71 5.20 -14.16 9.41
CA TRP A 71 3.82 -14.29 9.85
C TRP A 71 3.28 -15.64 9.41
N THR A 72 2.45 -16.24 10.25
CA THR A 72 1.64 -17.39 9.90
C THR A 72 0.29 -16.88 9.42
N VAL A 73 0.02 -17.09 8.13
CA VAL A 73 -1.28 -16.79 7.54
C VAL A 73 -2.19 -17.99 7.74
N LYS A 74 -3.45 -17.70 8.08
CA LYS A 74 -4.57 -18.62 8.02
C LYS A 74 -5.61 -18.01 7.09
N ALA A 75 -5.92 -18.68 6.00
CA ALA A 75 -6.95 -18.26 5.05
C ALA A 75 -8.01 -19.35 4.89
N ASP A 76 -9.27 -18.94 4.76
CA ASP A 76 -10.37 -19.87 4.47
C ASP A 76 -10.53 -20.04 2.97
N PHE A 77 -10.31 -21.27 2.49
CA PHE A 77 -10.55 -21.66 1.11
C PHE A 77 -11.75 -22.60 1.08
N TYR A 78 -12.91 -22.05 0.71
CA TYR A 78 -14.16 -22.81 0.56
C TYR A 78 -14.52 -23.61 1.84
N GLY A 79 -14.35 -23.01 3.02
CA GLY A 79 -14.60 -23.65 4.32
C GLY A 79 -13.46 -24.51 4.85
N THR A 80 -12.32 -24.58 4.13
CA THR A 80 -11.11 -25.28 4.58
C THR A 80 -10.02 -24.28 4.95
N PRO A 81 -9.55 -24.26 6.21
CA PRO A 81 -8.46 -23.38 6.59
C PRO A 81 -7.13 -23.87 6.02
N LEU A 82 -6.49 -23.04 5.19
CA LEU A 82 -5.13 -23.22 4.71
C LEU A 82 -4.16 -22.33 5.48
N TYR A 83 -2.95 -22.84 5.67
CA TYR A 83 -1.87 -22.15 6.37
C TYR A 83 -0.67 -21.96 5.45
N PHE A 84 -0.14 -20.74 5.40
CA PHE A 84 1.04 -20.41 4.61
C PHE A 84 1.83 -19.26 5.25
N HIS A 85 3.02 -19.02 4.72
CA HIS A 85 3.93 -18.02 5.24
C HIS A 85 3.75 -16.67 4.56
N LEU A 86 3.78 -15.62 5.36
CA LEU A 86 3.94 -14.24 4.91
C LEU A 86 5.24 -13.71 5.51
N GLU A 87 6.18 -13.32 4.66
CA GLU A 87 7.41 -12.65 5.05
C GLU A 87 7.30 -11.20 4.61
N LEU A 88 7.43 -10.28 5.56
CA LEU A 88 7.37 -8.86 5.33
C LEU A 88 8.68 -8.20 5.75
N LYS A 89 9.11 -7.24 4.95
CA LYS A 89 10.08 -6.21 5.28
C LYS A 89 9.39 -4.87 5.06
N ASP A 90 9.33 -4.08 6.14
CA ASP A 90 8.73 -2.76 6.19
C ASP A 90 9.82 -1.69 6.28
N GLU A 91 9.96 -0.92 5.22
CA GLU A 91 10.87 0.23 5.13
C GLU A 91 10.05 1.52 5.06
N GLY A 92 9.62 1.99 6.23
CA GLY A 92 8.90 3.25 6.36
C GLY A 92 7.52 3.24 5.69
N GLY A 93 6.85 2.10 5.67
CA GLY A 93 5.55 1.89 5.04
C GLY A 93 5.65 1.26 3.65
N LYS A 94 6.84 1.12 3.05
CA LYS A 94 7.03 0.29 1.85
C LYS A 94 7.16 -1.17 2.28
N LEU A 95 6.31 -2.04 1.75
CA LEU A 95 6.31 -3.47 2.04
C LEU A 95 6.95 -4.24 0.90
N THR A 96 7.83 -5.18 1.26
CA THR A 96 8.42 -6.16 0.35
C THR A 96 8.50 -7.51 1.04
N GLY A 97 8.61 -8.61 0.29
CA GLY A 97 8.85 -9.93 0.85
C GLY A 97 8.19 -11.03 0.06
N LYS A 98 7.59 -12.00 0.74
CA LYS A 98 6.95 -13.17 0.09
C LYS A 98 5.62 -13.56 0.74
N LEU A 99 4.64 -13.93 -0.07
CA LEU A 99 3.40 -14.58 0.36
C LEU A 99 3.34 -15.96 -0.28
N GLY A 100 3.32 -17.04 0.50
CA GLY A 100 3.24 -18.40 -0.06
C GLY A 100 4.39 -18.78 -1.00
N GLY A 101 5.49 -18.01 -1.01
CA GLY A 101 6.60 -18.14 -1.95
C GLY A 101 6.61 -17.09 -3.08
N TYR A 102 5.47 -16.48 -3.38
CA TYR A 102 5.33 -15.42 -4.39
C TYR A 102 5.95 -14.12 -3.91
N LYS A 103 6.69 -13.43 -4.79
CA LYS A 103 7.33 -12.16 -4.45
C LYS A 103 6.23 -11.11 -4.26
N LEU A 104 6.24 -10.43 -3.11
CA LEU A 104 5.26 -9.39 -2.79
C LEU A 104 5.89 -7.99 -2.77
N GLU A 105 5.11 -7.01 -3.22
CA GLU A 105 5.39 -5.58 -3.07
C GLU A 105 4.11 -4.84 -2.68
N GLY A 106 4.20 -3.83 -1.82
CA GLY A 106 3.03 -3.09 -1.35
C GLY A 106 3.34 -1.93 -0.42
N ARG A 107 2.31 -1.50 0.33
CA ARG A 107 2.36 -0.36 1.23
C ARG A 107 1.51 -0.55 2.48
N ALA A 108 2.02 -0.05 3.60
CA ALA A 108 1.27 0.17 4.82
C ALA A 108 1.08 1.67 5.05
N THR A 109 -0.12 2.08 5.45
CA THR A 109 -0.45 3.48 5.79
C THR A 109 -1.41 3.50 6.97
N GLY A 110 -0.94 4.00 8.11
CA GLY A 110 -1.64 3.81 9.38
C GLY A 110 -1.83 2.31 9.65
N ASN A 111 -3.08 1.89 9.89
CA ASN A 111 -3.42 0.49 10.09
C ASN A 111 -3.80 -0.23 8.79
N ALA A 112 -3.87 0.47 7.65
CA ALA A 112 -4.22 -0.14 6.37
C ALA A 112 -2.98 -0.76 5.72
N VAL A 113 -3.14 -1.96 5.17
CA VAL A 113 -2.12 -2.71 4.44
C VAL A 113 -2.67 -3.13 3.10
N HIS A 114 -1.95 -2.82 2.03
CA HIS A 114 -2.23 -3.31 0.68
C HIS A 114 -0.94 -3.82 0.06
N PHE A 115 -1.00 -4.99 -0.57
CA PHE A 115 0.14 -5.52 -1.34
C PHE A 115 -0.32 -6.50 -2.40
N VAL A 116 0.55 -6.73 -3.38
CA VAL A 116 0.34 -7.74 -4.42
C VAL A 116 1.52 -8.69 -4.43
N ALA A 117 1.24 -9.98 -4.33
CA ALA A 117 2.19 -11.07 -4.56
C ALA A 117 2.05 -11.60 -5.99
N LYS A 118 3.19 -11.89 -6.63
CA LYS A 118 3.25 -12.43 -8.00
C LYS A 118 4.11 -13.69 -8.03
N GLY A 119 3.56 -14.76 -8.60
CA GLY A 119 4.27 -16.00 -8.90
C GLY A 119 5.07 -15.90 -10.19
N GLU A 120 6.07 -16.77 -10.33
CA GLU A 120 6.84 -16.92 -11.58
C GLU A 120 6.00 -17.56 -12.69
N ASP A 121 4.95 -18.27 -12.31
CA ASP A 121 3.92 -18.85 -13.17
C ASP A 121 2.96 -17.79 -13.77
N GLY A 122 2.98 -16.55 -13.27
CA GLY A 122 2.07 -15.48 -13.66
C GLY A 122 0.84 -15.33 -12.77
N GLY A 123 0.66 -16.21 -11.77
CA GLY A 123 -0.41 -16.09 -10.78
C GLY A 123 -0.22 -14.87 -9.89
N THR A 124 -1.32 -14.32 -9.35
CA THR A 124 -1.26 -13.15 -8.47
C THR A 124 -2.16 -13.29 -7.26
N GLU A 125 -1.73 -12.72 -6.14
CA GLU A 125 -2.50 -12.62 -4.90
C GLU A 125 -2.49 -11.16 -4.44
N GLU A 126 -3.64 -10.49 -4.55
CA GLU A 126 -3.83 -9.11 -4.09
C GLU A 126 -4.46 -9.10 -2.70
N CYS A 127 -3.79 -8.46 -1.75
CA CYS A 127 -4.21 -8.40 -0.37
C CYS A 127 -4.64 -6.99 0.02
N THR A 128 -5.81 -6.87 0.64
CA THR A 128 -6.28 -5.65 1.32
C THR A 128 -6.64 -6.01 2.75
N ALA A 129 -6.00 -5.36 3.73
CA ALA A 129 -6.10 -5.74 5.13
C ALA A 129 -5.92 -4.56 6.08
N THR A 130 -6.24 -4.82 7.35
CA THR A 130 -5.97 -3.93 8.47
C THR A 130 -5.16 -4.61 9.55
N VAL A 131 -4.33 -3.84 10.24
CA VAL A 131 -3.54 -4.27 11.39
C VAL A 131 -4.25 -3.83 12.67
N LYS A 132 -4.48 -4.77 13.58
CA LYS A 132 -5.03 -4.50 14.91
C LYS A 132 -4.54 -5.56 15.89
N ASP A 133 -4.11 -5.13 17.08
CA ASP A 133 -3.70 -6.01 18.18
C ASP A 133 -2.68 -7.10 17.75
N GLY A 134 -1.69 -6.71 16.94
CA GLY A 134 -0.66 -7.64 16.42
C GLY A 134 -1.16 -8.68 15.41
N THR A 135 -2.37 -8.49 14.88
CA THR A 135 -2.99 -9.35 13.86
C THR A 135 -3.26 -8.56 12.59
N ILE A 136 -2.89 -9.12 11.44
CA ILE A 136 -3.29 -8.62 10.13
C ILE A 136 -4.56 -9.37 9.75
N SER A 137 -5.61 -8.68 9.31
CA SER A 137 -6.87 -9.33 8.88
C SER A 137 -7.45 -8.63 7.67
N GLY A 138 -7.95 -9.41 6.71
CA GLY A 138 -8.49 -8.85 5.47
C GLY A 138 -8.86 -9.91 4.45
N THR A 139 -8.74 -9.53 3.17
CA THR A 139 -9.08 -10.37 2.02
C THR A 139 -7.86 -10.57 1.12
N ILE A 140 -7.75 -11.77 0.55
CA ILE A 140 -6.85 -12.11 -0.55
C ILE A 140 -7.70 -12.37 -1.79
N VAL A 141 -7.47 -11.62 -2.87
CA VAL A 141 -8.01 -11.89 -4.19
C VAL A 141 -6.94 -12.64 -4.98
N ARG A 142 -7.19 -13.91 -5.27
CA ARG A 142 -6.28 -14.78 -6.01
C ARG A 142 -6.73 -14.86 -7.47
N LYS A 143 -5.79 -14.65 -8.39
CA LYS A 143 -5.92 -14.94 -9.81
C LYS A 143 -4.92 -16.02 -10.16
N ASP A 144 -5.42 -17.16 -10.58
CA ASP A 144 -4.57 -18.27 -11.02
C ASP A 144 -4.05 -18.00 -12.44
N ALA A 145 -2.85 -18.51 -12.74
CA ALA A 145 -2.19 -18.30 -14.02
C ALA A 145 -2.92 -18.99 -15.18
N ASP A 146 -3.56 -20.14 -14.90
CA ASP A 146 -4.31 -20.96 -15.84
C ASP A 146 -5.76 -20.48 -16.02
N ASP A 147 -6.30 -19.71 -15.07
CA ASP A 147 -7.65 -19.13 -15.14
C ASP A 147 -7.73 -17.70 -14.56
N PRO A 148 -7.11 -16.70 -15.21
CA PRO A 148 -7.02 -15.34 -14.67
C PRO A 148 -8.34 -14.57 -14.69
N GLU A 149 -9.33 -15.01 -15.47
CA GLU A 149 -10.63 -14.35 -15.63
C GLU A 149 -11.62 -14.69 -14.50
N HIS A 150 -11.32 -15.69 -13.68
CA HIS A 150 -12.17 -16.12 -12.57
C HIS A 150 -11.44 -16.01 -11.22
N PRO A 151 -11.16 -14.78 -10.74
CA PRO A 151 -10.53 -14.59 -9.44
C PRO A 151 -11.38 -15.15 -8.30
N SER A 152 -10.72 -15.71 -7.30
CA SER A 152 -11.34 -16.14 -6.04
C SER A 152 -10.95 -15.21 -4.89
N THR A 153 -11.88 -14.95 -3.97
CA THR A 153 -11.64 -14.09 -2.81
C THR A 153 -11.73 -14.89 -1.52
N HIS A 154 -10.72 -14.76 -0.67
CA HIS A 154 -10.60 -15.52 0.58
C HIS A 154 -10.35 -14.58 1.76
N LEU A 155 -11.03 -14.84 2.87
CA LEU A 155 -10.74 -14.15 4.13
C LEU A 155 -9.47 -14.72 4.74
N PHE A 156 -8.64 -13.86 5.32
CA PHE A 156 -7.45 -14.31 6.00
C PHE A 156 -7.17 -13.52 7.28
N THR A 157 -6.40 -14.18 8.15
CA THR A 157 -5.73 -13.57 9.29
C THR A 157 -4.25 -13.93 9.25
N ALA A 158 -3.37 -13.06 9.73
CA ALA A 158 -1.96 -13.38 9.93
C ALA A 158 -1.49 -12.92 11.30
N THR A 159 -0.76 -13.80 11.99
CA THR A 159 -0.15 -13.52 13.29
C THR A 159 1.35 -13.73 13.21
N LEU A 160 2.13 -12.94 13.95
CA LEU A 160 3.58 -13.07 13.96
C LEU A 160 3.98 -14.50 14.38
N ALA A 161 4.89 -15.11 13.63
CA ALA A 161 5.37 -16.44 13.94
C ALA A 161 6.10 -16.41 15.30
N PRO A 162 5.88 -17.41 16.18
CA PRO A 162 6.56 -17.48 17.46
C PRO A 162 8.08 -17.49 17.26
N ALA A 163 8.79 -16.78 18.14
CA ALA A 163 10.25 -16.87 18.18
C ALA A 163 10.67 -18.33 18.39
N ARG A 164 11.67 -18.78 17.62
CA ARG A 164 12.23 -20.12 17.78
C ARG A 164 12.80 -20.25 19.19
N ARG A 165 12.42 -21.30 19.91
CA ARG A 165 12.99 -21.60 21.23
C ARG A 165 14.48 -21.90 21.06
N GLY A 166 15.32 -21.18 21.81
CA GLY A 166 16.73 -21.53 21.95
C GLY A 166 16.90 -22.75 22.85
N GLY A 167 17.98 -23.50 22.66
CA GLY A 167 18.34 -24.65 23.48
C GLY A 167 18.97 -25.79 22.68
N ALA A 168 19.59 -26.74 23.39
CA ALA A 168 20.03 -27.98 22.78
C ALA A 168 18.81 -28.82 22.34
N PRO A 169 18.94 -29.68 21.32
CA PRO A 169 17.90 -30.63 20.94
C PRO A 169 17.37 -31.41 22.15
N GLN A 170 16.04 -31.55 22.22
CA GLN A 170 15.37 -32.26 23.30
C GLN A 170 14.78 -33.58 22.80
N ARG A 171 14.91 -34.63 23.62
CA ARG A 171 14.23 -35.89 23.38
C ARG A 171 12.84 -35.83 23.99
N HIS A 172 11.83 -36.13 23.18
CA HIS A 172 10.44 -36.23 23.62
C HIS A 172 10.01 -37.70 23.56
N GLU A 173 9.72 -38.29 24.71
CA GLU A 173 9.10 -39.63 24.76
C GLU A 173 7.63 -39.51 24.39
N PHE A 174 7.18 -40.35 23.46
CA PHE A 174 5.79 -40.38 23.02
C PHE A 174 5.23 -41.80 23.12
N THR A 175 4.16 -41.95 23.90
CA THR A 175 3.38 -43.20 24.00
C THR A 175 1.98 -42.94 23.43
N PRO A 176 1.62 -43.53 22.27
CA PRO A 176 0.32 -43.31 21.65
C PRO A 176 -0.83 -43.82 22.55
N THR A 177 -1.85 -42.99 22.77
CA THR A 177 -3.07 -43.37 23.52
C THR A 177 -4.30 -43.51 22.64
N LYS A 178 -4.24 -43.04 21.39
CA LYS A 178 -5.34 -43.05 20.43
C LYS A 178 -4.84 -43.44 19.04
N PHE A 179 -5.55 -44.35 18.39
CA PHE A 179 -5.25 -44.81 17.04
C PHE A 179 -6.44 -44.50 16.13
N TYR A 180 -6.16 -43.91 14.98
CA TYR A 180 -7.16 -43.66 13.94
C TYR A 180 -6.96 -44.68 12.82
N ARG A 181 -8.06 -45.19 12.25
CA ARG A 181 -8.02 -46.14 11.12
C ARG A 181 -7.97 -45.44 9.76
N GLN A 182 -7.88 -44.11 9.76
CA GLN A 182 -7.79 -43.27 8.59
C GLN A 182 -6.90 -42.05 8.87
N PHE A 183 -6.21 -41.58 7.83
CA PHE A 183 -5.54 -40.29 7.86
C PHE A 183 -6.58 -39.17 7.72
N SER A 184 -6.50 -38.16 8.58
CA SER A 184 -7.37 -36.99 8.50
C SER A 184 -6.64 -35.77 9.06
N ALA A 185 -6.75 -34.63 8.37
CA ALA A 185 -6.29 -33.33 8.86
C ALA A 185 -7.09 -32.83 10.08
N LEU A 186 -8.24 -33.46 10.37
CA LEU A 186 -9.08 -33.14 11.52
C LEU A 186 -8.63 -33.86 12.81
N ASN A 187 -7.71 -34.83 12.69
CA ASN A 187 -7.15 -35.49 13.86
C ASN A 187 -6.22 -34.50 14.58
N GLU A 188 -6.37 -34.37 15.91
CA GLU A 188 -5.46 -33.54 16.69
C GLU A 188 -4.01 -34.02 16.58
N PRO A 189 -3.05 -33.09 16.39
CA PRO A 189 -1.64 -33.45 16.33
C PRO A 189 -1.14 -33.91 17.70
N VAL A 190 -0.35 -34.98 17.71
CA VAL A 190 0.23 -35.54 18.93
C VAL A 190 1.37 -34.69 19.50
N LEU A 191 2.03 -33.91 18.64
CA LEU A 191 3.08 -32.99 19.01
C LEU A 191 3.10 -31.82 18.02
N ARG A 192 3.28 -30.61 18.54
CA ARG A 192 3.53 -29.41 17.73
C ARG A 192 5.00 -29.02 17.90
N VAL A 193 5.78 -29.16 16.84
CA VAL A 193 7.20 -28.78 16.82
C VAL A 193 7.38 -27.45 16.10
N ALA A 194 8.37 -26.67 16.53
CA ALA A 194 8.81 -25.52 15.76
C ALA A 194 9.53 -26.01 14.49
N PRO A 195 9.44 -25.30 13.35
CA PRO A 195 10.13 -25.70 12.13
C PRO A 195 11.66 -25.58 12.28
N GLY A 196 12.37 -26.65 11.88
CA GLY A 196 13.83 -26.74 11.77
C GLY A 196 14.53 -27.19 13.03
#